data_AF-A0A182U156-F1
#
_entry.id   AF-A0A182U156-F1
#
_cell.length_a   1.000
_cell.length_b   1.000
_cell.length_c   1.000
_cell.angle_alpha   90.00
_cell.angle_beta   90.00
_cell.angle_gamma   90.00
#
_symmetry.space_group_name_H-M   'P 1'
#
loop_
_entity.id
_entity.type
_entity.pdbx_description
1 polymer ?
#
loop_
_entity_poly.entity_id
_entity_poly.type
_entity_poly.pdbx_seq_one_letter_code
_entity_poly.pdbx_strand_id
1 'polypeptide(L)'
;MPGQEENGQITAGPTGRILPADSYTSTDPAVPVKLRIAKEGLASLDPLSVPDLMNRTVRDHPDHPAMVFRNAQKQWQTVTYREYRERVHHMAKVFIKLGLEPHHTVAVLAFNSPEWFVSELSAIHAGGIITGVYTTNSAESVQHVLESSRAQIVVVDDAKQMEKICSIRQNLPNLKTVIQTMPPYAPYVKREDGFYRVSFSTLITRHSEIEFPVAFFFILLSRSLINVQHMYSQGRF
;
A
#
# COMPACT_ATOMS: atom_id res chain seq x y z
N MET A 1 48.82 10.77 -5.95
CA MET A 1 48.06 11.77 -6.71
C MET A 1 46.58 11.57 -6.38
N PRO A 2 45.91 12.50 -5.68
CA PRO A 2 44.50 12.37 -5.38
C PRO A 2 43.70 12.72 -6.64
N GLY A 3 43.02 11.71 -7.19
CA GLY A 3 42.12 11.85 -8.33
C GLY A 3 40.86 12.62 -7.96
N GLN A 4 40.46 13.47 -8.89
CA GLN A 4 39.50 14.56 -8.76
C GLN A 4 38.07 14.08 -8.50
N GLU A 5 37.27 14.98 -7.90
CA GLU A 5 35.82 14.91 -7.83
C GLU A 5 35.23 14.85 -9.25
N GLU A 6 34.94 13.64 -9.73
CA GLU A 6 34.11 13.46 -10.92
C GLU A 6 32.64 13.41 -10.48
N ASN A 7 31.95 14.52 -10.75
CA ASN A 7 30.51 14.71 -10.94
C ASN A 7 29.62 13.56 -10.50
N GLY A 8 28.81 13.80 -9.45
CA GLY A 8 27.83 12.89 -8.88
C GLY A 8 26.71 12.44 -9.82
N GLN A 9 27.05 11.66 -10.83
CA GLN A 9 26.15 10.76 -11.53
C GLN A 9 26.38 9.36 -10.99
N ILE A 10 25.50 8.94 -10.08
CA ILE A 10 25.37 7.54 -9.69
C ILE A 10 24.92 6.79 -10.95
N THR A 11 25.86 6.13 -11.62
CA THR A 11 25.57 5.25 -12.76
C THR A 11 24.63 4.15 -12.31
N ALA A 12 23.53 3.98 -13.05
CA ALA A 12 22.45 3.05 -12.76
C ALA A 12 22.97 1.65 -12.42
N GLY A 13 22.62 1.15 -11.24
CA GLY A 13 22.69 -0.27 -10.92
C GLY A 13 21.76 -1.09 -11.85
N PRO A 14 21.68 -2.43 -11.69
CA PRO A 14 21.12 -3.34 -12.69
C PRO A 14 19.64 -3.12 -13.08
N THR A 15 18.96 -2.16 -12.46
CA THR A 15 17.69 -1.59 -12.94
C THR A 15 17.76 -0.07 -12.78
N GLY A 16 17.56 0.70 -13.85
CA GLY A 16 17.64 2.17 -13.88
C GLY A 16 16.57 2.89 -13.03
N ARG A 17 16.60 2.69 -11.70
CA ARG A 17 15.56 3.11 -10.73
C ARG A 17 16.03 4.16 -9.73
N ILE A 18 17.32 4.48 -9.66
CA ILE A 18 17.78 5.59 -8.82
C ILE A 18 17.47 6.87 -9.57
N LEU A 19 16.55 7.65 -9.02
CA LEU A 19 16.20 8.94 -9.59
C LEU A 19 17.32 9.95 -9.32
N PRO A 20 17.64 10.84 -10.27
CA PRO A 20 18.59 11.92 -10.03
C PRO A 20 18.05 12.83 -8.92
N ALA A 21 18.93 13.29 -8.04
CA ALA A 21 18.58 14.14 -6.92
C ALA A 21 19.71 15.11 -6.59
N ASP A 22 19.36 16.33 -6.19
CA ASP A 22 20.33 17.38 -5.85
C ASP A 22 20.53 17.55 -4.34
N SER A 23 19.55 17.15 -3.53
CA SER A 23 19.54 17.28 -2.06
C SER A 23 19.67 15.91 -1.38
N TYR A 24 20.26 15.89 -0.17
CA TYR A 24 20.31 14.70 0.70
C TYR A 24 19.07 14.53 1.58
N THR A 25 18.17 15.50 1.60
CA THR A 25 16.97 15.51 2.45
C THR A 25 15.80 16.14 1.71
N SER A 26 14.61 15.59 1.93
CA SER A 26 13.34 16.15 1.46
C SER A 26 12.26 15.83 2.48
N THR A 27 11.26 16.69 2.59
CA THR A 27 9.99 16.43 3.30
C THR A 27 8.84 16.13 2.32
N ASP A 28 9.07 16.28 1.02
CA ASP A 28 8.13 15.91 -0.03
C ASP A 28 8.43 14.47 -0.48
N PRO A 29 7.48 13.52 -0.32
CA PRO A 29 7.69 12.13 -0.69
C PRO A 29 7.87 11.90 -2.20
N ALA A 30 7.49 12.87 -3.05
CA ALA A 30 7.69 12.78 -4.49
C ALA A 30 9.09 13.23 -4.94
N VAL A 31 9.85 13.90 -4.07
CA VAL A 31 11.17 14.44 -4.40
C VAL A 31 12.25 13.43 -4.01
N PRO A 32 13.03 12.92 -4.97
CA PRO A 32 14.11 11.98 -4.67
C PRO A 32 15.24 12.67 -3.89
N VAL A 33 16.00 11.87 -3.14
CA VAL A 33 17.16 12.32 -2.37
C VAL A 33 18.41 11.57 -2.77
N LYS A 34 19.56 12.25 -2.65
CA LYS A 34 20.87 11.65 -2.84
C LYS A 34 21.08 10.51 -1.85
N LEU A 35 21.51 9.36 -2.36
CA LEU A 35 21.93 8.24 -1.55
C LEU A 35 23.37 8.45 -1.07
N ARG A 36 23.64 8.16 0.20
CA ARG A 36 25.00 8.19 0.75
C ARG A 36 25.64 6.82 0.52
N ILE A 37 26.46 6.72 -0.52
CA ILE A 37 27.20 5.51 -0.86
C ILE A 37 28.67 5.71 -0.47
N ALA A 38 29.19 4.81 0.36
CA ALA A 38 30.60 4.82 0.77
C ALA A 38 31.48 4.13 -0.29
N LYS A 39 32.79 4.36 -0.24
CA LYS A 39 33.74 3.68 -1.14
C LYS A 39 33.93 2.19 -0.81
N GLU A 40 33.80 1.84 0.47
CA GLU A 40 34.03 0.49 0.99
C GLU A 40 33.03 0.15 2.11
N GLY A 41 32.90 -1.15 2.42
CA GLY A 41 32.06 -1.68 3.50
C GLY A 41 30.58 -1.87 3.12
N LEU A 42 29.71 -2.08 4.12
CA LEU A 42 28.28 -2.32 3.88
C LEU A 42 27.57 -1.16 3.14
N ALA A 43 28.05 0.07 3.34
CA ALA A 43 27.51 1.25 2.69
C ALA A 43 28.01 1.46 1.25
N SER A 44 28.91 0.62 0.74
CA SER A 44 29.34 0.63 -0.67
C SER A 44 28.56 -0.36 -1.54
N LEU A 45 27.64 -1.12 -0.94
CA LEU A 45 26.78 -2.05 -1.67
C LEU A 45 25.77 -1.29 -2.52
N ASP A 46 25.45 -1.84 -3.70
CA ASP A 46 24.41 -1.30 -4.56
C ASP A 46 23.09 -1.21 -3.78
N PRO A 47 22.41 -0.05 -3.80
CA PRO A 47 21.16 0.12 -3.09
C PRO A 47 20.09 -0.78 -3.74
N LEU A 48 19.35 -1.48 -2.90
CA LEU A 48 18.27 -2.36 -3.32
C LEU A 48 16.95 -1.83 -2.78
N SER A 49 15.95 -1.69 -3.66
CA SER A 49 14.60 -1.32 -3.23
C SER A 49 13.96 -2.45 -2.43
N VAL A 50 12.97 -2.13 -1.58
CA VAL A 50 12.21 -3.13 -0.83
C VAL A 50 11.55 -4.17 -1.75
N PRO A 51 10.89 -3.79 -2.88
CA PRO A 51 10.39 -4.77 -3.85
C PRO A 51 11.48 -5.65 -4.47
N ASP A 52 12.64 -5.09 -4.79
CA ASP A 52 13.75 -5.88 -5.37
C ASP A 52 14.37 -6.83 -4.35
N LEU A 53 14.44 -6.43 -3.09
CA LEU A 53 14.84 -7.31 -2.00
C LEU A 53 13.89 -8.49 -1.87
N MET A 54 12.58 -8.26 -1.91
CA MET A 54 11.59 -9.35 -1.90
C MET A 54 11.76 -10.27 -3.12
N ASN A 55 11.91 -9.71 -4.33
CA ASN A 55 12.10 -10.51 -5.55
C ASN A 55 13.38 -11.35 -5.47
N ARG A 56 14.47 -10.79 -4.94
CA ARG A 56 15.73 -11.52 -4.70
C ARG A 56 15.52 -12.66 -3.71
N THR A 57 14.93 -12.39 -2.56
CA THR A 57 14.68 -13.41 -1.53
C THR A 57 13.79 -14.54 -2.04
N VAL A 58 12.75 -14.24 -2.82
CA VAL A 58 11.88 -15.27 -3.40
C VAL A 58 12.59 -16.10 -4.46
N ARG A 59 13.48 -15.48 -5.27
CA ARG A 59 14.29 -16.22 -6.24
C ARG A 59 15.24 -17.19 -5.55
N ASP A 60 15.90 -16.73 -4.48
CA ASP A 60 16.97 -17.49 -3.82
C ASP A 60 16.42 -18.52 -2.80
N HIS A 61 15.28 -18.22 -2.16
CA HIS A 61 14.69 -19.02 -1.07
C HIS A 61 13.16 -19.12 -1.16
N PRO A 62 12.58 -19.57 -2.29
CA PRO A 62 11.13 -19.47 -2.51
C PRO A 62 10.30 -20.24 -1.47
N ASP A 63 10.75 -21.44 -1.10
CA ASP A 63 9.98 -22.37 -0.28
C ASP A 63 10.41 -22.33 1.21
N HIS A 64 11.30 -21.40 1.57
CA HIS A 64 11.66 -21.16 2.97
C HIS A 64 10.51 -20.46 3.73
N PRO A 65 10.31 -20.76 5.02
CA PRO A 65 9.33 -20.06 5.86
C PRO A 65 9.62 -18.55 5.93
N ALA A 66 8.64 -17.74 5.53
CA ALA A 66 8.65 -16.29 5.69
C ALA A 66 7.86 -15.86 6.94
N MET A 67 6.73 -16.51 7.21
CA MET A 67 5.91 -16.24 8.39
C MET A 67 5.37 -17.54 8.99
N VAL A 68 5.32 -17.60 10.32
CA VAL A 68 4.69 -18.68 11.07
C VAL A 68 3.76 -18.07 12.11
N PHE A 69 2.49 -18.47 12.12
CA PHE A 69 1.48 -17.88 13.00
C PHE A 69 0.40 -18.89 13.36
N ARG A 70 -0.45 -18.55 14.34
CA ARG A 70 -1.64 -19.34 14.69
C ARG A 70 -2.88 -18.70 14.09
N ASN A 71 -3.68 -19.47 13.35
CA ASN A 71 -4.96 -18.99 12.82
C ASN A 71 -6.03 -18.90 13.92
N ALA A 72 -7.24 -18.43 13.55
CA ALA A 72 -8.38 -18.31 14.47
C ALA A 72 -8.79 -19.66 15.10
N GLN A 73 -8.57 -20.77 14.38
CA GLN A 73 -8.79 -22.14 14.87
C GLN A 73 -7.62 -22.66 15.72
N LYS A 74 -6.69 -21.78 16.13
CA LYS A 74 -5.54 -22.08 16.99
C LYS A 74 -4.51 -23.04 16.37
N GLN A 75 -4.57 -23.26 15.06
CA GLN A 75 -3.66 -24.11 14.30
C GLN A 75 -2.47 -23.31 13.79
N TRP A 76 -1.28 -23.91 13.85
CA TRP A 76 -0.08 -23.33 13.24
C TRP A 76 -0.17 -23.34 11.73
N GLN A 77 0.22 -22.22 11.12
CA GLN A 77 0.27 -22.01 9.69
C GLN A 77 1.66 -21.48 9.35
N THR A 78 2.20 -21.94 8.22
CA THR A 78 3.46 -21.47 7.66
C THR A 78 3.17 -20.86 6.30
N VAL A 79 3.77 -19.71 6.03
CA VAL A 79 3.73 -19.05 4.72
C VAL A 79 5.15 -18.99 4.21
N THR A 80 5.37 -19.52 3.02
CA THR A 80 6.65 -19.46 2.31
C THR A 80 6.90 -18.06 1.75
N TYR A 81 8.15 -17.73 1.40
CA TYR A 81 8.46 -16.46 0.73
C TYR A 81 7.70 -16.31 -0.60
N ARG A 82 7.55 -17.40 -1.36
CA ARG A 82 6.77 -17.43 -2.62
C ARG A 82 5.32 -17.00 -2.38
N GLU A 83 4.63 -17.67 -1.45
CA GLU A 83 3.24 -17.35 -1.11
C GLU A 83 3.10 -15.95 -0.52
N TYR A 84 4.09 -15.50 0.27
CA TYR A 84 4.06 -14.17 0.85
C TYR A 84 4.11 -13.09 -0.23
N ARG A 85 5.00 -13.23 -1.21
CA ARG A 85 5.08 -12.31 -2.36
C ARG A 85 3.81 -12.32 -3.19
N GLU A 86 3.20 -13.48 -3.41
CA GLU A 86 1.92 -13.57 -4.13
C GLU A 86 0.81 -12.79 -3.42
N ARG A 87 0.71 -12.94 -2.09
CA ARG A 87 -0.24 -12.17 -1.26
C ARG A 87 0.04 -10.66 -1.33
N VAL A 88 1.31 -10.26 -1.24
CA VAL A 88 1.73 -8.86 -1.35
C VAL A 88 1.39 -8.27 -2.71
N HIS A 89 1.70 -8.97 -3.80
CA HIS A 89 1.37 -8.51 -5.15
C HIS A 89 -0.13 -8.42 -5.39
N HIS A 90 -0.91 -9.36 -4.86
CA HIS A 90 -2.36 -9.32 -4.99
C HIS A 90 -2.93 -8.12 -4.23
N MET A 91 -2.58 -7.95 -2.96
CA MET A 91 -3.10 -6.83 -2.16
C MET A 91 -2.61 -5.47 -2.68
N ALA A 92 -1.39 -5.36 -3.22
CA ALA A 92 -0.92 -4.13 -3.89
C ALA A 92 -1.83 -3.75 -5.07
N LYS A 93 -2.22 -4.71 -5.91
CA LYS A 93 -3.17 -4.49 -7.01
C LYS A 93 -4.54 -4.06 -6.49
N VAL A 94 -4.99 -4.63 -5.37
CA VAL A 94 -6.24 -4.23 -4.71
C VAL A 94 -6.15 -2.78 -4.25
N PHE A 95 -5.07 -2.35 -3.60
CA PHE A 95 -4.90 -0.96 -3.20
C PHE A 95 -4.93 0.02 -4.37
N ILE A 96 -4.22 -0.29 -5.46
CA ILE A 96 -4.26 0.52 -6.70
C ILE A 96 -5.70 0.60 -7.24
N LYS A 97 -6.40 -0.55 -7.30
CA LYS A 97 -7.78 -0.61 -7.79
C LYS A 97 -8.76 0.19 -6.92
N LEU A 98 -8.52 0.24 -5.62
CA LEU A 98 -9.31 0.99 -4.63
C LEU A 98 -8.91 2.48 -4.55
N GLY A 99 -8.05 2.94 -5.45
CA GLY A 99 -7.74 4.35 -5.66
C GLY A 99 -6.54 4.86 -4.87
N LEU A 100 -5.63 3.99 -4.40
CA LEU A 100 -4.36 4.45 -3.88
C LEU A 100 -3.55 5.13 -4.98
N GLU A 101 -3.20 6.38 -4.74
CA GLU A 101 -2.30 7.15 -5.59
C GLU A 101 -0.84 7.00 -5.12
N PRO A 102 0.15 7.15 -6.03
CA PRO A 102 1.55 7.19 -5.64
C PRO A 102 1.81 8.20 -4.52
N HIS A 103 2.68 7.83 -3.59
CA HIS A 103 3.10 8.64 -2.44
C HIS A 103 1.97 9.01 -1.44
N HIS A 104 0.79 8.40 -1.56
CA HIS A 104 -0.25 8.47 -0.54
C HIS A 104 -0.20 7.28 0.40
N THR A 105 -0.85 7.44 1.55
CA THR A 105 -0.69 6.50 2.67
C THR A 105 -1.76 5.42 2.70
N VAL A 106 -1.32 4.18 2.91
CA VAL A 106 -2.12 3.10 3.46
C VAL A 106 -1.83 3.05 4.96
N ALA A 107 -2.83 3.32 5.78
CA ALA A 107 -2.73 3.19 7.22
C ALA A 107 -3.26 1.83 7.65
N VAL A 108 -2.68 1.24 8.69
CA VAL A 108 -3.19 -0.02 9.24
C VAL A 108 -3.34 0.08 10.74
N LEU A 109 -4.58 -0.16 11.16
CA LEU A 109 -5.04 -0.16 12.54
C LEU A 109 -5.40 -1.59 12.90
N ALA A 110 -4.38 -2.40 13.18
CA ALA A 110 -4.54 -3.81 13.48
C ALA A 110 -3.46 -4.30 14.44
N PHE A 111 -3.74 -5.38 15.17
CA PHE A 111 -2.70 -6.13 15.88
C PHE A 111 -1.76 -6.87 14.91
N ASN A 112 -0.60 -7.28 15.44
CA ASN A 112 0.36 -8.11 14.70
C ASN A 112 -0.32 -9.37 14.15
N SER A 113 -0.37 -9.43 12.84
CA SER A 113 -1.06 -10.45 12.07
C SER A 113 -0.38 -10.59 10.71
N PRO A 114 -0.50 -11.75 10.03
CA PRO A 114 -0.03 -11.88 8.64
C PRO A 114 -0.61 -10.80 7.73
N GLU A 115 -1.86 -10.41 7.95
CA GLU A 115 -2.58 -9.38 7.22
C GLU A 115 -1.92 -8.01 7.37
N TRP A 116 -1.37 -7.72 8.54
CA TRP A 116 -0.61 -6.50 8.79
C TRP A 116 0.66 -6.47 7.91
N PHE A 117 1.51 -7.49 8.03
CA PHE A 117 2.77 -7.54 7.26
C PHE A 117 2.55 -7.55 5.74
N VAL A 118 1.53 -8.28 5.26
CA VAL A 118 1.17 -8.22 3.83
C VAL A 118 0.74 -6.80 3.44
N SER A 119 -0.10 -6.13 4.22
CA SER A 119 -0.58 -4.79 3.90
C SER A 119 0.57 -3.78 3.84
N GLU A 120 1.54 -3.89 4.76
CA GLU A 120 2.75 -3.05 4.77
C GLU A 120 3.54 -3.14 3.47
N LEU A 121 3.95 -4.36 3.08
CA LEU A 121 4.72 -4.52 1.86
C LEU A 121 3.87 -4.23 0.62
N SER A 122 2.56 -4.47 0.66
CA SER A 122 1.65 -4.18 -0.44
C SER A 122 1.52 -2.68 -0.71
N ALA A 123 1.50 -1.85 0.35
CA ALA A 123 1.50 -0.40 0.22
C ALA A 123 2.75 0.07 -0.52
N ILE A 124 3.92 -0.44 -0.13
CA ILE A 124 5.21 -0.13 -0.78
C ILE A 124 5.22 -0.60 -2.24
N HIS A 125 4.75 -1.82 -2.52
CA HIS A 125 4.68 -2.35 -3.88
C HIS A 125 3.69 -1.60 -4.78
N ALA A 126 2.67 -0.98 -4.18
CA ALA A 126 1.72 -0.12 -4.88
C ALA A 126 2.25 1.32 -5.09
N GLY A 127 3.47 1.63 -4.63
CA GLY A 127 4.04 2.98 -4.69
C GLY A 127 3.50 3.93 -3.62
N GLY A 128 2.81 3.41 -2.62
CA GLY A 128 2.30 4.15 -1.48
C GLY A 128 3.26 4.17 -0.29
N ILE A 129 2.84 4.90 0.74
CA ILE A 129 3.50 5.00 2.04
C ILE A 129 2.72 4.14 3.02
N ILE A 130 3.41 3.49 3.96
CA ILE A 130 2.78 2.73 5.04
C ILE A 130 2.80 3.51 6.35
N THR A 131 1.71 3.44 7.12
CA THR A 131 1.66 3.95 8.49
C THR A 131 0.95 2.96 9.41
N GLY A 132 1.62 2.56 10.49
CA GLY A 132 1.01 1.76 11.55
C GLY A 132 0.27 2.63 12.56
N VAL A 133 -0.90 2.17 13.02
CA VAL A 133 -1.70 2.85 14.03
C VAL A 133 -2.03 1.88 15.15
N TYR A 134 -1.79 2.27 16.39
CA TYR A 134 -2.07 1.41 17.54
C TYR A 134 -3.58 1.23 17.75
N THR A 135 -4.00 -0.02 17.95
CA THR A 135 -5.41 -0.40 18.17
C THR A 135 -6.00 0.18 19.47
N THR A 136 -5.14 0.53 20.43
CA THR A 136 -5.47 1.17 21.70
C THR A 136 -5.68 2.68 21.60
N ASN A 137 -5.32 3.32 20.48
CA ASN A 137 -5.53 4.75 20.29
C ASN A 137 -7.03 5.08 20.30
N SER A 138 -7.35 6.24 20.87
CA SER A 138 -8.69 6.83 20.78
C SER A 138 -9.04 7.16 19.33
N ALA A 139 -10.34 7.35 19.03
CA ALA A 139 -10.77 7.75 17.70
C ALA A 139 -10.13 9.08 17.26
N GLU A 140 -10.00 10.03 18.17
CA GLU A 140 -9.34 11.32 17.93
C GLU A 140 -7.86 11.16 17.58
N SER A 141 -7.11 10.34 18.33
CA SER A 141 -5.70 10.09 18.01
C SER A 141 -5.53 9.36 16.68
N VAL A 142 -6.44 8.43 16.35
CA VAL A 142 -6.46 7.78 15.03
C VAL A 142 -6.72 8.81 13.94
N GLN A 143 -7.72 9.68 14.11
CA GLN A 143 -8.03 10.75 13.15
C GLN A 143 -6.81 11.62 12.87
N HIS A 144 -6.14 12.10 13.91
CA HIS A 144 -4.95 12.93 13.78
C HIS A 144 -3.84 12.26 12.94
N VAL A 145 -3.61 10.97 13.15
CA VAL A 145 -2.61 10.20 12.38
C VAL A 145 -3.04 10.07 10.91
N LEU A 146 -4.31 9.77 10.65
CA LEU A 146 -4.83 9.59 9.29
C LEU A 146 -4.85 10.89 8.48
N GLU A 147 -5.18 12.01 9.12
CA GLU A 147 -5.11 13.34 8.51
C GLU A 147 -3.67 13.73 8.18
N SER A 148 -2.77 13.62 9.17
CA SER A 148 -1.36 14.02 9.03
C SER A 148 -0.63 13.19 7.98
N SER A 149 -0.97 11.91 7.86
CA SER A 149 -0.40 11.00 6.86
C SER A 149 -1.10 11.08 5.50
N ARG A 150 -2.20 11.84 5.37
CA ARG A 150 -3.04 11.89 4.16
C ARG A 150 -3.46 10.48 3.70
N ALA A 151 -3.90 9.66 4.65
CA ALA A 151 -4.29 8.28 4.38
C ALA A 151 -5.45 8.19 3.38
N GLN A 152 -5.25 7.44 2.30
CA GLN A 152 -6.29 7.15 1.31
C GLN A 152 -6.96 5.79 1.54
N ILE A 153 -6.24 4.85 2.16
CA ILE A 153 -6.75 3.52 2.52
C ILE A 153 -6.45 3.25 3.99
N VAL A 154 -7.43 2.72 4.71
CA VAL A 154 -7.22 2.20 6.08
C VAL A 154 -7.53 0.71 6.10
N VAL A 155 -6.57 -0.10 6.54
CA VAL A 155 -6.80 -1.52 6.83
C VAL A 155 -7.05 -1.67 8.32
N VAL A 156 -8.10 -2.39 8.69
CA VAL A 156 -8.48 -2.67 10.08
C VAL A 156 -8.59 -4.17 10.27
N ASP A 157 -8.29 -4.66 11.48
CA ASP A 157 -8.50 -6.07 11.81
C ASP A 157 -9.99 -6.39 11.92
N ASP A 158 -10.69 -5.83 12.91
CA ASP A 158 -12.03 -6.26 13.32
C ASP A 158 -13.12 -5.16 13.24
N ALA A 159 -14.34 -5.52 13.64
CA ALA A 159 -15.48 -4.62 13.64
C ALA A 159 -15.29 -3.40 14.56
N LYS A 160 -14.59 -3.56 15.69
CA LYS A 160 -14.38 -2.48 16.65
C LYS A 160 -13.48 -1.41 16.03
N GLN A 161 -12.41 -1.80 15.34
CA GLN A 161 -11.57 -0.85 14.64
C GLN A 161 -12.29 -0.24 13.44
N MET A 162 -13.13 -1.01 12.73
CA MET A 162 -13.99 -0.48 11.67
C MET A 162 -14.92 0.63 12.18
N GLU A 163 -15.64 0.38 13.28
CA GLU A 163 -16.52 1.37 13.92
C GLU A 163 -15.79 2.64 14.32
N LYS A 164 -14.54 2.50 14.80
CA LYS A 164 -13.68 3.63 15.14
C LYS A 164 -13.38 4.51 13.92
N ILE A 165 -13.16 3.92 12.74
CA ILE A 165 -12.94 4.69 11.50
C ILE A 165 -14.25 5.31 11.01
N CYS A 166 -15.37 4.60 11.12
CA CYS A 166 -16.68 5.11 10.75
C CYS A 166 -17.06 6.37 11.54
N SER A 167 -16.78 6.40 12.85
CA SER A 167 -17.14 7.54 13.70
C SER A 167 -16.39 8.84 13.35
N ILE A 168 -15.23 8.73 12.70
CA ILE A 168 -14.38 9.87 12.29
C ILE A 168 -14.35 10.09 10.76
N ARG A 169 -15.06 9.28 9.96
CA ARG A 169 -14.93 9.26 8.50
C ARG A 169 -15.17 10.62 7.86
N GLN A 170 -16.15 11.37 8.35
CA GLN A 170 -16.49 12.71 7.87
C GLN A 170 -15.36 13.74 7.99
N ASN A 171 -14.40 13.50 8.89
CA ASN A 171 -13.24 14.35 9.10
C ASN A 171 -12.02 13.93 8.26
N LEU A 172 -12.12 12.88 7.45
CA LEU A 172 -11.00 12.31 6.71
C LEU A 172 -11.16 12.57 5.20
N PRO A 173 -10.82 13.77 4.70
CA PRO A 173 -11.09 14.17 3.31
C PRO A 173 -10.32 13.36 2.27
N ASN A 174 -9.14 12.84 2.63
CA ASN A 174 -8.32 12.01 1.75
C ASN A 174 -8.73 10.53 1.77
N LEU A 175 -9.48 10.09 2.80
CA LEU A 175 -9.81 8.69 2.94
C LEU A 175 -10.78 8.29 1.85
N LYS A 176 -10.36 7.34 1.01
CA LYS A 176 -11.17 6.75 -0.06
C LYS A 176 -11.81 5.46 0.44
N THR A 177 -11.01 4.60 1.05
CA THR A 177 -11.41 3.22 1.30
C THR A 177 -11.02 2.70 2.69
N VAL A 178 -11.86 1.87 3.30
CA VAL A 178 -11.55 1.11 4.52
C VAL A 178 -11.72 -0.39 4.26
N ILE A 179 -10.74 -1.19 4.65
CA ILE A 179 -10.68 -2.63 4.41
C ILE A 179 -10.64 -3.35 5.75
N GLN A 180 -11.63 -4.19 6.02
CA GLN A 180 -11.61 -5.09 7.19
C GLN A 180 -11.05 -6.47 6.81
N THR A 181 -10.07 -6.96 7.57
CA THR A 181 -9.35 -8.20 7.21
C THR A 181 -9.75 -9.42 8.04
N MET A 182 -10.31 -9.23 9.23
CA MET A 182 -10.61 -10.31 10.17
C MET A 182 -12.03 -10.22 10.75
N PRO A 183 -12.61 -11.37 11.16
CA PRO A 183 -13.84 -11.38 11.95
C PRO A 183 -13.59 -10.91 13.40
N PRO A 184 -14.63 -10.46 14.13
CA PRO A 184 -16.02 -10.31 13.67
C PRO A 184 -16.17 -9.18 12.66
N TYR A 185 -16.91 -9.43 11.58
CA TYR A 185 -17.13 -8.43 10.53
C TYR A 185 -18.22 -7.43 10.91
N ALA A 186 -17.94 -6.13 10.75
CA ALA A 186 -18.93 -5.09 11.05
C ALA A 186 -20.15 -5.24 10.11
N PRO A 187 -21.39 -5.17 10.60
CA PRO A 187 -22.59 -5.61 9.88
C PRO A 187 -22.90 -4.79 8.61
N TYR A 188 -22.41 -3.55 8.53
CA TYR A 188 -22.63 -2.61 7.43
C TYR A 188 -21.56 -2.67 6.32
N VAL A 189 -20.47 -3.45 6.49
CA VAL A 189 -19.42 -3.57 5.48
C VAL A 189 -19.94 -4.42 4.31
N LYS A 190 -20.27 -3.76 3.19
CA LYS A 190 -20.95 -4.15 1.94
C LYS A 190 -22.12 -3.21 1.57
N ARG A 191 -22.58 -2.34 2.49
CA ARG A 191 -23.76 -1.47 2.27
C ARG A 191 -23.43 -0.03 1.86
N GLU A 192 -22.16 0.40 1.91
CA GLU A 192 -21.73 1.77 1.58
C GLU A 192 -20.51 1.74 0.62
N ASP A 193 -20.46 2.67 -0.33
CA ASP A 193 -19.32 2.87 -1.22
C ASP A 193 -18.05 3.17 -0.40
N GLY A 194 -16.98 2.39 -0.58
CA GLY A 194 -15.69 2.60 0.09
C GLY A 194 -15.41 1.72 1.32
N PHE A 195 -16.32 0.83 1.73
CA PHE A 195 -16.09 -0.12 2.84
C PHE A 195 -16.08 -1.57 2.35
N TYR A 196 -14.93 -2.24 2.45
CA TYR A 196 -14.72 -3.60 1.92
C TYR A 196 -14.34 -4.59 3.01
N ARG A 197 -14.76 -5.84 2.83
CA ARG A 197 -14.25 -6.99 3.59
C ARG A 197 -13.28 -7.74 2.71
N VAL A 198 -12.09 -8.03 3.21
CA VAL A 198 -11.10 -8.84 2.50
C VAL A 198 -10.59 -9.92 3.45
N SER A 199 -11.08 -11.14 3.27
CA SER A 199 -10.50 -12.28 3.98
C SER A 199 -9.25 -12.75 3.23
N PHE A 200 -8.13 -12.87 3.94
CA PHE A 200 -6.89 -13.33 3.33
C PHE A 200 -6.93 -14.78 2.86
N SER A 201 -7.76 -15.63 3.48
CA SER A 201 -8.05 -16.97 2.94
C SER A 201 -8.69 -16.93 1.55
N THR A 202 -9.47 -15.88 1.26
CA THR A 202 -10.12 -15.67 -0.05
C THR A 202 -9.14 -15.08 -1.06
N LEU A 203 -8.21 -14.22 -0.64
CA LEU A 203 -7.13 -13.69 -1.49
C LEU A 203 -6.20 -14.76 -2.06
N ILE A 204 -6.07 -15.91 -1.39
CA ILE A 204 -5.24 -17.05 -1.80
C ILE A 204 -5.98 -18.00 -2.74
N THR A 205 -7.31 -18.12 -2.61
CA THR A 205 -8.07 -19.20 -3.25
C THR A 205 -8.76 -18.79 -4.55
N ARG A 206 -8.94 -17.49 -4.81
CA ARG A 206 -9.55 -16.99 -6.05
C ARG A 206 -8.75 -15.83 -6.62
N HIS A 207 -8.04 -16.06 -7.73
CA HIS A 207 -7.45 -15.02 -8.58
C HIS A 207 -8.50 -14.04 -9.18
N SER A 208 -9.78 -14.15 -8.82
CA SER A 208 -10.88 -13.63 -9.64
C SER A 208 -12.12 -13.09 -8.90
N GLU A 209 -12.13 -12.91 -7.58
CA GLU A 209 -13.35 -12.43 -6.90
C GLU A 209 -13.09 -11.47 -5.74
N ILE A 210 -12.70 -10.25 -6.08
CA ILE A 210 -13.52 -9.15 -5.58
C ILE A 210 -14.58 -8.97 -6.67
N GLU A 211 -15.77 -9.56 -6.49
CA GLU A 211 -16.92 -9.27 -7.36
C GLU A 211 -17.26 -7.79 -7.21
N PHE A 212 -16.64 -6.96 -8.03
CA PHE A 212 -17.11 -5.62 -8.31
C PHE A 212 -18.27 -5.76 -9.29
N PRO A 213 -19.49 -5.27 -8.97
CA PRO A 213 -20.55 -5.23 -9.96
C PRO A 213 -20.03 -4.49 -11.19
N VAL A 214 -20.18 -5.12 -12.36
CA VAL A 214 -19.74 -4.65 -13.69
C VAL A 214 -20.22 -3.23 -14.01
N ALA A 215 -21.20 -2.72 -13.25
CA ALA A 215 -21.70 -1.35 -13.30
C ALA A 215 -20.65 -0.24 -13.10
N PHE A 216 -19.52 -0.50 -12.43
CA PHE A 216 -18.50 0.54 -12.20
C PHE A 216 -17.68 0.92 -13.43
N PHE A 217 -17.60 0.05 -14.45
CA PHE A 217 -16.87 0.35 -15.69
C PHE A 217 -17.58 1.40 -16.57
N PHE A 218 -18.90 1.58 -16.39
CA PHE A 218 -19.69 2.56 -17.15
C PHE A 218 -19.72 3.95 -16.52
N ILE A 219 -19.50 4.09 -15.20
CA ILE A 219 -19.58 5.40 -14.52
C ILE A 219 -18.34 6.27 -14.79
N LEU A 220 -17.16 5.66 -15.01
CA LEU A 220 -15.95 6.39 -15.41
C LEU A 220 -16.00 6.88 -16.88
N LEU A 221 -16.71 6.17 -17.76
CA LEU A 221 -16.91 6.61 -19.14
C LEU A 221 -17.99 7.70 -19.27
N SER A 222 -19.02 7.71 -18.41
CA SER A 222 -20.07 8.73 -18.47
C SER A 222 -19.58 10.12 -18.05
N ARG A 223 -18.68 10.22 -17.07
CA ARG A 223 -18.12 11.52 -16.63
C ARG A 223 -17.15 12.14 -17.66
N SER A 224 -16.42 11.34 -18.43
CA SER A 224 -15.60 11.86 -19.55
C SER A 224 -16.45 12.28 -20.75
N LEU A 225 -17.55 11.59 -21.06
CA LEU A 225 -18.41 11.94 -22.19
C LEU A 225 -19.25 13.20 -21.92
N ILE A 226 -19.66 13.45 -20.67
CA ILE A 226 -20.39 14.68 -20.30
C ILE A 226 -19.52 15.93 -20.49
N ASN A 227 -18.22 15.86 -20.18
CA ASN A 227 -17.31 17.00 -20.41
C ASN A 227 -17.03 17.26 -21.90
N VAL A 228 -16.99 16.20 -22.73
CA VAL A 228 -16.79 16.35 -24.19
C VAL A 228 -18.05 16.92 -24.86
N GLN A 229 -19.26 16.49 -24.45
CA GLN A 229 -20.50 17.07 -24.98
C GLN A 229 -20.74 18.51 -24.51
N HIS A 230 -20.30 18.89 -23.30
CA HIS A 230 -20.40 20.27 -22.83
C HIS A 230 -19.43 21.22 -23.55
N MET A 231 -18.23 20.74 -23.93
CA MET A 231 -17.28 21.52 -24.75
C MET A 231 -17.78 21.72 -26.19
N TYR A 232 -18.48 20.74 -26.78
CA TYR A 232 -19.05 20.86 -28.12
C TYR A 232 -20.22 21.87 -28.20
N SER A 233 -20.98 22.09 -27.12
CA SER A 233 -22.10 23.04 -27.10
C SER A 233 -21.71 24.51 -26.85
N GLN A 234 -20.45 24.76 -26.49
CA GLN A 234 -19.95 26.10 -26.12
C GLN A 234 -19.03 26.74 -27.19
N GLY A 235 -18.89 26.12 -28.36
CA GLY A 235 -18.28 26.75 -29.54
C GLY A 235 -16.85 27.26 -29.32
N ARG A 236 -16.05 26.61 -28.47
CA ARG A 236 -14.63 26.94 -28.29
C ARG A 236 -13.74 25.91 -28.97
N PHE A 237 -13.42 26.18 -30.23
CA PHE A 237 -12.13 25.91 -30.85
C PHE A 237 -11.67 27.21 -31.53
#